data_AF-Q16NB6-F1
#
_entry.id   AF-Q16NB6-F1
#
_cell.length_a   1.000
_cell.length_b   1.000
_cell.length_c   1.000
_cell.angle_alpha   90.00
_cell.angle_beta   90.00
_cell.angle_gamma   90.00
#
_symmetry.space_group_name_H-M   'P 1'
#
loop_
_entity.id
_entity.type
_entity.pdbx_description
1 polymer ?
#
loop_
_entity_poly.entity_id
_entity_poly.type
_entity_poly.pdbx_seq_one_letter_code
_entity_poly.pdbx_strand_id
1 'polypeptide(L)'
;MLYRDAVDYNPLRNRASISAPLVHKFDSLLQLVKGIDRLEVSVPIIMEQPQEIHNQAKSKVLGMVKPYTEKKKANEVLASQYRRIAVNGVDTTAQLAEHLLDYYFPKCEGDDGDNALISVKEDPPCTPFRRLSNKVARRVYRTVSKQVKTLRKEDVKEYVVTLIAVLRLTQYLNFLNDKRQHQAGED
;
A
#
# COMPACT_ATOMS: atom_id res chain seq x y z
N MET A 1 -41.47 -67.37 -95.74
CA MET A 1 -40.24 -66.86 -96.40
C MET A 1 -39.89 -65.54 -95.75
N LEU A 2 -38.67 -65.12 -95.37
CA LEU A 2 -37.32 -65.67 -95.22
C LEU A 2 -36.47 -64.53 -94.57
N TYR A 3 -35.69 -64.84 -93.52
CA TYR A 3 -34.33 -64.36 -93.09
C TYR A 3 -33.84 -62.88 -93.01
N ARG A 4 -33.09 -62.62 -91.88
CA ARG A 4 -31.87 -61.78 -91.60
C ARG A 4 -32.00 -60.25 -91.43
N ASP A 5 -31.30 -59.52 -90.53
CA ASP A 5 -29.89 -59.53 -90.07
C ASP A 5 -29.69 -58.97 -88.63
N ALA A 6 -28.54 -59.30 -88.03
CA ALA A 6 -28.04 -58.86 -86.72
C ALA A 6 -27.03 -57.70 -86.85
N VAL A 7 -27.05 -56.74 -85.91
CA VAL A 7 -26.04 -55.67 -85.80
C VAL A 7 -25.46 -55.68 -84.39
N ASP A 8 -24.15 -55.93 -84.32
CA ASP A 8 -23.28 -55.86 -83.15
C ASP A 8 -23.18 -54.42 -82.60
N TYR A 9 -23.30 -54.26 -81.27
CA TYR A 9 -22.92 -53.02 -80.58
C TYR A 9 -22.23 -53.34 -79.24
N ASN A 10 -20.93 -53.01 -79.14
CA ASN A 10 -20.07 -53.27 -77.98
C ASN A 10 -19.92 -52.00 -77.09
N PRO A 11 -20.35 -52.00 -75.81
CA PRO A 11 -20.46 -50.77 -75.01
C PRO A 11 -19.28 -50.43 -74.08
N LEU A 12 -18.10 -51.06 -74.20
CA LEU A 12 -17.01 -50.88 -73.22
C LEU A 12 -16.22 -49.55 -73.29
N ARG A 13 -16.60 -48.60 -74.16
CA ARG A 13 -15.82 -47.35 -74.35
C ARG A 13 -16.10 -46.25 -73.30
N ASN A 14 -17.11 -46.40 -72.45
CA ASN A 14 -17.58 -45.31 -71.55
C ASN A 14 -17.30 -45.50 -70.05
N ARG A 15 -16.46 -46.45 -69.62
CA ARG A 15 -16.26 -46.74 -68.17
C ARG A 15 -15.19 -45.90 -67.44
N ALA A 16 -14.50 -44.98 -68.11
CA ALA A 16 -13.39 -44.23 -67.50
C ALA A 16 -13.80 -42.94 -66.74
N SER A 17 -15.08 -42.58 -66.65
CA SER A 17 -15.50 -41.25 -66.15
C SER A 17 -16.41 -41.27 -64.92
N ILE A 18 -16.80 -42.43 -64.38
CA ILE A 18 -17.82 -42.51 -63.31
C ILE A 18 -17.21 -42.45 -61.89
N SER A 19 -15.91 -42.73 -61.70
CA SER A 19 -15.28 -42.77 -60.37
C SER A 19 -14.77 -41.41 -59.86
N ALA A 20 -14.61 -40.41 -60.72
CA ALA A 20 -14.01 -39.12 -60.36
C ALA A 20 -14.78 -38.29 -59.30
N PRO A 21 -16.13 -38.28 -59.21
CA PRO A 21 -16.86 -37.45 -58.25
C PRO A 21 -16.87 -37.99 -56.81
N LEU A 22 -16.65 -39.30 -56.63
CA LEU A 22 -16.77 -39.95 -55.32
C LEU A 22 -15.50 -39.76 -54.48
N VAL A 23 -14.33 -39.80 -55.11
CA VAL A 23 -13.01 -39.70 -54.46
C VAL A 23 -12.82 -38.34 -53.77
N HIS A 24 -13.26 -37.25 -54.41
CA HIS A 24 -13.15 -35.90 -53.85
C HIS A 24 -13.99 -35.71 -52.56
N LYS A 25 -15.09 -36.47 -52.41
CA LYS A 25 -15.88 -36.46 -51.16
C LYS A 25 -15.15 -37.15 -50.02
N PHE A 26 -14.43 -38.23 -50.29
CA PHE A 26 -13.62 -38.92 -49.28
C PHE A 26 -12.40 -38.10 -48.85
N ASP A 27 -11.76 -37.38 -49.77
CA ASP A 27 -10.65 -36.48 -49.42
C ASP A 27 -11.08 -35.36 -48.48
N SER A 28 -12.28 -34.81 -48.69
CA SER A 28 -12.85 -33.77 -47.83
C SER A 28 -13.13 -34.29 -46.40
N LEU A 29 -13.61 -35.53 -46.29
CA LEU A 29 -13.82 -36.19 -45.00
C LEU A 29 -12.48 -36.51 -44.30
N LEU A 30 -11.47 -36.92 -45.05
CA LEU A 30 -10.13 -37.23 -44.50
C LEU A 30 -9.42 -35.96 -43.99
N GLN A 31 -9.61 -34.82 -44.66
CA GLN A 31 -9.13 -33.52 -44.18
C GLN A 31 -9.84 -33.08 -42.90
N LEU A 32 -11.15 -33.36 -42.76
CA LEU A 32 -11.90 -33.06 -41.55
C LEU A 32 -11.39 -33.87 -40.35
N VAL A 33 -11.14 -35.17 -40.52
CA VAL A 33 -10.59 -36.03 -39.47
C VAL A 33 -9.21 -35.54 -39.02
N LYS A 34 -8.32 -35.20 -39.96
CA LYS A 34 -7.03 -34.57 -39.64
C LYS A 34 -7.17 -33.20 -38.97
N GLY A 35 -8.23 -32.45 -39.29
CA GLY A 35 -8.56 -31.19 -38.64
C GLY A 35 -8.97 -31.36 -37.18
N ILE A 36 -9.68 -32.44 -36.85
CA ILE A 36 -10.13 -32.77 -35.49
C ILE A 36 -8.95 -33.15 -34.59
N ASP A 37 -8.01 -33.98 -35.06
CA ASP A 37 -6.80 -34.32 -34.29
C ASP A 37 -5.96 -33.07 -33.96
N ARG A 38 -5.93 -32.09 -34.87
CA ARG A 38 -5.24 -30.81 -34.61
C ARG A 38 -5.99 -29.93 -33.60
N LEU A 39 -7.31 -30.06 -33.51
CA LEU A 39 -8.12 -29.37 -32.53
C LEU A 39 -7.93 -29.94 -31.12
N GLU A 40 -7.76 -31.26 -31.01
CA GLU A 40 -7.48 -31.99 -29.77
C GLU A 40 -6.21 -31.48 -29.08
N VAL A 41 -5.16 -31.19 -29.86
CA VAL A 41 -3.88 -30.66 -29.35
C VAL A 41 -3.95 -29.17 -29.03
N SER A 42 -4.77 -28.40 -29.76
CA SER A 42 -4.79 -26.93 -29.66
C SER A 42 -5.80 -26.38 -28.66
N VAL A 43 -6.73 -27.22 -28.16
CA VAL A 43 -7.73 -26.82 -27.15
C VAL A 43 -7.76 -27.85 -26.02
N PRO A 44 -6.90 -27.71 -25.00
CA PRO A 44 -6.80 -28.65 -23.87
C PRO A 44 -8.12 -28.87 -23.12
N ILE A 45 -9.02 -27.88 -23.18
CA ILE A 45 -10.36 -27.91 -22.56
C ILE A 45 -11.21 -29.08 -23.11
N ILE A 46 -10.93 -29.55 -24.33
CA ILE A 46 -11.65 -30.69 -24.96
C ILE A 46 -11.27 -32.03 -24.28
N MET A 47 -10.12 -32.09 -23.61
CA MET A 47 -9.57 -33.29 -22.96
C MET A 47 -9.82 -33.33 -21.44
N GLU A 48 -10.18 -32.19 -20.84
CA GLU A 48 -10.49 -32.13 -19.41
C GLU A 48 -11.84 -32.79 -19.13
N GLN A 49 -11.93 -33.54 -18.04
CA GLN A 49 -13.23 -34.10 -17.63
C GLN A 49 -14.20 -32.94 -17.31
N PRO A 50 -15.52 -33.09 -17.57
CA PRO A 50 -16.50 -32.03 -17.31
C PRO A 50 -16.47 -31.47 -15.87
N GLN A 51 -16.09 -32.31 -14.91
CA GLN A 51 -15.93 -31.93 -13.51
C GLN A 51 -14.73 -31.01 -13.30
N GLU A 52 -13.64 -31.25 -14.00
CA GLU A 52 -12.38 -30.53 -13.86
C GLU A 52 -12.48 -29.13 -14.49
N ILE A 53 -13.13 -29.02 -15.66
CA ILE A 53 -13.49 -27.75 -16.30
C ILE A 53 -14.32 -26.89 -15.33
N HIS A 54 -15.32 -27.49 -14.70
CA HIS A 54 -16.18 -26.81 -13.74
C HIS A 54 -15.42 -26.37 -12.47
N ASN A 55 -14.52 -27.21 -11.96
CA ASN A 55 -13.71 -26.88 -10.79
C ASN A 55 -12.68 -25.79 -11.09
N GLN A 56 -12.07 -25.83 -12.28
CA GLN A 56 -11.13 -24.82 -12.77
C GLN A 56 -11.86 -23.48 -13.00
N ALA A 57 -13.05 -23.52 -13.59
CA ALA A 57 -13.91 -22.33 -13.76
C ALA A 57 -14.34 -21.75 -12.41
N LYS A 58 -14.80 -22.59 -11.47
CA LYS A 58 -15.14 -22.16 -10.10
C LYS A 58 -13.95 -21.53 -9.40
N SER A 59 -12.77 -22.13 -9.48
CA SER A 59 -11.55 -21.60 -8.87
C SER A 59 -11.15 -20.23 -9.45
N LYS A 60 -11.20 -20.08 -10.77
CA LYS A 60 -10.91 -18.82 -11.47
C LYS A 60 -11.92 -17.72 -11.11
N VAL A 61 -13.22 -18.03 -11.13
CA VAL A 61 -14.27 -17.07 -10.76
C VAL A 61 -14.17 -16.70 -9.28
N LEU A 62 -13.92 -17.67 -8.39
CA LEU A 62 -13.76 -17.42 -6.98
C LEU A 62 -12.54 -16.54 -6.70
N GLY A 63 -11.40 -16.79 -7.35
CA GLY A 63 -10.21 -15.93 -7.27
C GLY A 63 -10.47 -14.51 -7.75
N MET A 64 -11.28 -14.35 -8.80
CA MET A 64 -11.62 -13.05 -9.37
C MET A 64 -12.65 -12.28 -8.52
N VAL A 65 -13.58 -12.98 -7.87
CA VAL A 65 -14.65 -12.36 -7.07
C VAL A 65 -14.19 -12.06 -5.63
N LYS A 66 -13.38 -12.93 -5.02
CA LYS A 66 -12.80 -12.78 -3.66
C LYS A 66 -12.38 -11.35 -3.30
N PRO A 67 -11.52 -10.65 -4.08
CA PRO A 67 -11.06 -9.31 -3.71
C PRO A 67 -12.19 -8.26 -3.70
N TYR A 68 -13.26 -8.45 -4.49
CA TYR A 68 -14.42 -7.55 -4.51
C TYR A 68 -15.39 -7.85 -3.37
N THR A 69 -15.55 -9.11 -2.99
CA THR A 69 -16.37 -9.51 -1.82
C THR A 69 -15.72 -9.07 -0.52
N GLU A 70 -14.40 -9.21 -0.39
CA GLU A 70 -13.64 -8.79 0.79
C GLU A 70 -13.62 -7.26 0.94
N LYS A 71 -13.40 -6.51 -0.15
CA LYS A 71 -13.48 -5.03 -0.12
C LYS A 71 -14.86 -4.52 0.29
N LYS A 72 -15.95 -5.14 -0.21
CA LYS A 72 -17.31 -4.77 0.18
C LYS A 72 -17.57 -5.02 1.67
N LYS A 73 -17.14 -6.18 2.19
CA LYS A 73 -17.22 -6.50 3.62
C LYS A 73 -16.38 -5.55 4.48
N ALA A 74 -15.18 -5.17 4.04
CA ALA A 74 -14.38 -4.17 4.73
C ALA A 74 -15.09 -2.81 4.79
N ASN A 75 -15.70 -2.37 3.70
CA ASN A 75 -16.51 -1.13 3.69
C ASN A 75 -17.72 -1.21 4.63
N GLU A 76 -18.35 -2.37 4.76
CA GLU A 76 -19.46 -2.62 5.68
C GLU A 76 -19.00 -2.62 7.15
N VAL A 77 -17.86 -3.25 7.47
CA VAL A 77 -17.26 -3.22 8.82
C VAL A 77 -16.83 -1.81 9.20
N LEU A 78 -16.28 -1.06 8.25
CA LEU A 78 -16.05 0.35 8.44
C LEU A 78 -17.42 1.05 8.65
N ALA A 79 -18.48 0.77 7.89
CA ALA A 79 -19.81 1.34 8.14
C ALA A 79 -20.45 0.95 9.49
N SER A 80 -19.92 -0.08 10.15
CA SER A 80 -20.45 -0.65 11.38
C SER A 80 -20.06 0.11 12.65
N GLN A 81 -20.66 -0.28 13.78
CA GLN A 81 -20.43 0.27 15.11
C GLN A 81 -18.96 0.18 15.55
N TYR A 82 -18.21 -0.81 15.06
CA TYR A 82 -16.77 -0.94 15.35
C TYR A 82 -15.94 0.24 14.86
N ARG A 83 -16.27 0.85 13.71
CA ARG A 83 -15.64 2.12 13.28
C ARG A 83 -15.92 3.22 14.30
N ARG A 84 -17.15 3.31 14.80
CA ARG A 84 -17.52 4.34 15.79
C ARG A 84 -16.76 4.15 17.09
N ILE A 85 -16.64 2.92 17.59
CA ILE A 85 -15.88 2.62 18.80
C ILE A 85 -14.39 2.96 18.60
N ALA A 86 -13.80 2.57 17.46
CA ALA A 86 -12.40 2.88 17.14
C ALA A 86 -12.14 4.39 17.02
N VAL A 87 -13.03 5.13 16.34
CA VAL A 87 -12.95 6.59 16.22
C VAL A 87 -13.13 7.26 17.58
N ASN A 88 -14.13 6.85 18.36
CA ASN A 88 -14.38 7.40 19.69
C ASN A 88 -13.21 7.14 20.66
N GLY A 89 -12.57 5.97 20.61
CA GLY A 89 -11.40 5.68 21.44
C GLY A 89 -10.20 6.58 21.12
N VAL A 90 -10.03 6.92 19.85
CA VAL A 90 -9.02 7.88 19.38
C VAL A 90 -9.37 9.31 19.82
N ASP A 91 -10.64 9.71 19.70
CA ASP A 91 -11.11 11.03 20.11
C ASP A 91 -11.02 11.23 21.63
N THR A 92 -11.39 10.23 22.44
CA THR A 92 -11.30 10.31 23.91
C THR A 92 -9.85 10.38 24.38
N THR A 93 -8.96 9.60 23.75
CA THR A 93 -7.52 9.64 24.06
C THR A 93 -6.93 11.01 23.71
N ALA A 94 -7.33 11.60 22.57
CA ALA A 94 -6.91 12.93 22.20
C ALA A 94 -7.40 14.00 23.18
N GLN A 95 -8.66 13.92 23.64
CA GLN A 95 -9.21 14.82 24.66
C GLN A 95 -8.46 14.69 26.00
N LEU A 96 -8.15 13.47 26.43
CA LEU A 96 -7.36 13.24 27.65
C LEU A 96 -5.97 13.86 27.53
N ALA A 97 -5.32 13.69 26.38
CA ALA A 97 -4.02 14.29 26.11
C ALA A 97 -4.09 15.83 26.05
N GLU A 98 -5.19 16.40 25.55
CA GLU A 98 -5.43 17.85 25.63
C GLU A 98 -5.54 18.35 27.08
N HIS A 99 -6.20 17.62 27.96
CA HIS A 99 -6.29 17.97 29.38
C HIS A 99 -4.92 17.95 30.08
N LEU A 100 -4.09 16.93 29.81
CA LEU A 100 -2.72 16.88 30.30
C LEU A 100 -1.91 18.09 29.79
N LEU A 101 -2.16 18.49 28.55
CA LEU A 101 -1.51 19.65 27.97
C LEU A 101 -1.95 20.95 28.62
N ASP A 102 -3.25 21.12 28.90
CA ASP A 102 -3.77 22.26 29.65
C ASP A 102 -3.15 22.35 31.05
N TYR A 103 -2.87 21.21 31.70
CA TYR A 103 -2.24 21.16 33.03
C TYR A 103 -0.76 21.55 33.03
N TYR A 104 0.06 20.96 32.15
CA TYR A 104 1.51 21.22 32.12
C TYR A 104 1.90 22.46 31.29
N PHE A 105 1.08 22.84 30.31
CA PHE A 105 1.29 24.00 29.44
C PHE A 105 0.00 24.85 29.38
N PRO A 106 -0.23 25.69 30.41
CA PRO A 106 -1.44 26.50 30.53
C PRO A 106 -1.70 27.40 29.33
N LYS A 107 -2.97 27.60 29.00
CA LYS A 107 -3.40 28.56 27.97
C LYS A 107 -2.96 29.97 28.38
N CYS A 108 -2.27 30.66 27.49
CA CYS A 108 -2.00 32.09 27.61
C CYS A 108 -3.01 32.85 26.75
N GLU A 109 -3.39 34.07 27.15
CA GLU A 109 -4.28 34.99 26.44
C GLU A 109 -4.03 34.94 24.90
N GLY A 110 -5.02 34.47 24.13
CA GLY A 110 -4.92 34.31 22.67
C GLY A 110 -4.78 32.86 22.12
N ASP A 111 -5.23 31.83 22.86
CA ASP A 111 -5.33 30.44 22.37
C ASP A 111 -6.71 30.14 21.69
N ASP A 112 -7.72 30.99 21.92
CA ASP A 112 -9.11 30.72 21.51
C ASP A 112 -9.41 31.00 20.02
N GLY A 113 -8.60 31.83 19.35
CA GLY A 113 -8.87 32.26 17.96
C GLY A 113 -8.51 31.25 16.86
N ASP A 114 -7.65 30.27 17.16
CA ASP A 114 -6.90 29.53 16.13
C ASP A 114 -7.40 28.09 15.91
N ASN A 115 -8.35 27.62 16.71
CA ASN A 115 -8.99 26.32 16.53
C ASN A 115 -10.20 26.39 15.57
N ALA A 116 -10.69 27.60 15.27
CA ALA A 116 -11.82 27.85 14.39
C ALA A 116 -11.42 28.01 12.90
N LEU A 117 -10.16 28.36 12.61
CA LEU A 117 -9.71 28.72 11.25
C LEU A 117 -8.78 27.66 10.61
N ILE A 118 -9.17 26.39 10.64
CA ILE A 118 -8.77 25.43 9.60
C ILE A 118 -10.06 24.73 9.13
N SER A 119 -10.99 25.55 8.66
CA SER A 119 -12.05 25.17 7.76
C SER A 119 -11.83 26.02 6.51
N VAL A 120 -11.88 25.43 5.32
CA VAL A 120 -11.62 26.07 4.01
C VAL A 120 -10.15 26.06 3.55
N LYS A 121 -9.57 24.87 3.41
CA LYS A 121 -8.90 24.46 2.16
C LYS A 121 -8.92 22.94 2.11
N GLU A 122 -9.29 22.37 0.97
CA GLU A 122 -9.49 20.93 0.74
C GLU A 122 -8.31 20.09 1.27
N ASP A 123 -8.45 19.59 2.50
CA ASP A 123 -7.48 18.74 3.17
C ASP A 123 -8.23 17.55 3.78
N PRO A 124 -7.60 16.38 3.89
CA PRO A 124 -8.21 15.18 4.48
C PRO A 124 -8.79 15.48 5.87
N PRO A 125 -9.88 14.78 6.28
CA PRO A 125 -10.57 15.02 7.54
C PRO A 125 -9.56 15.10 8.68
N CYS A 126 -9.47 16.28 9.30
CA CYS A 126 -8.47 16.59 10.30
C CYS A 126 -8.63 15.63 11.48
N THR A 127 -7.72 14.66 11.62
CA THR A 127 -7.75 13.69 12.71
C THR A 127 -7.44 14.39 14.04
N PRO A 128 -8.01 13.92 15.17
CA PRO A 128 -7.87 14.58 16.47
C PRO A 128 -6.40 14.73 16.90
N PHE A 129 -5.54 13.75 16.59
CA PHE A 129 -4.11 13.85 16.84
C PHE A 129 -3.41 14.95 16.04
N ARG A 130 -3.86 15.26 14.81
CA ARG A 130 -3.31 16.37 14.03
C ARG A 130 -3.61 17.72 14.69
N ARG A 131 -4.83 17.87 15.22
CA ARG A 131 -5.25 19.07 15.97
C ARG A 131 -4.43 19.21 17.25
N LEU A 132 -4.33 18.14 18.02
CA LEU A 132 -3.54 18.09 19.24
C LEU A 132 -2.06 18.40 18.97
N SER A 133 -1.43 17.77 17.96
CA SER A 133 -0.02 17.99 17.61
C SER A 133 0.28 19.47 17.36
N ASN A 134 -0.57 20.15 16.57
CA ASN A 134 -0.41 21.56 16.30
C ASN A 134 -0.59 22.43 17.56
N LYS A 135 -1.57 22.09 18.40
CA LYS A 135 -1.80 22.71 19.72
C LYS A 135 -0.58 22.54 20.64
N VAL A 136 -0.02 21.33 20.72
CA VAL A 136 1.21 21.03 21.49
C VAL A 136 2.36 21.91 21.03
N ALA A 137 2.66 21.89 19.72
CA ALA A 137 3.79 22.62 19.17
C ALA A 137 3.71 24.12 19.52
N ARG A 138 2.52 24.72 19.36
CA ARG A 138 2.29 26.14 19.68
C ARG A 138 2.48 26.43 21.16
N ARG A 139 1.90 25.62 22.06
CA ARG A 139 1.99 25.86 23.50
C ARG A 139 3.38 25.66 24.05
N VAL A 140 4.05 24.58 23.65
CA VAL A 140 5.44 24.31 24.05
C VAL A 140 6.34 25.45 23.58
N TYR A 141 6.23 25.86 22.31
CA TYR A 141 7.01 26.98 21.80
C TYR A 141 6.75 28.29 22.56
N ARG A 142 5.49 28.63 22.84
CA ARG A 142 5.14 29.83 23.60
C ARG A 142 5.65 29.78 25.04
N THR A 143 5.51 28.65 25.72
CA THR A 143 6.01 28.48 27.10
C THR A 143 7.52 28.59 27.17
N VAL A 144 8.24 27.87 26.30
CA VAL A 144 9.71 27.92 26.27
C VAL A 144 10.19 29.30 25.85
N SER A 145 9.60 29.92 24.82
CA SER A 145 10.01 31.26 24.38
C SER A 145 9.73 32.32 25.44
N LYS A 146 8.63 32.20 26.21
CA LYS A 146 8.36 33.07 27.36
C LYS A 146 9.43 32.88 28.44
N GLN A 147 9.74 31.64 28.80
CA GLN A 147 10.80 31.34 29.78
C GLN A 147 12.15 31.92 29.34
N VAL A 148 12.54 31.71 28.08
CA VAL A 148 13.79 32.24 27.50
C VAL A 148 13.80 33.78 27.49
N LYS A 149 12.67 34.44 27.28
CA LYS A 149 12.56 35.90 27.35
C LYS A 149 12.61 36.43 28.78
N THR A 150 12.08 35.68 29.75
CA THR A 150 12.14 36.05 31.18
C THR A 150 13.51 35.79 31.81
N LEU A 151 14.34 34.92 31.20
CA LEU A 151 15.74 34.81 31.58
C LEU A 151 16.42 36.16 31.34
N ARG A 152 16.85 36.81 32.42
CA ARG A 152 17.68 38.00 32.32
C ARG A 152 19.01 37.60 31.70
N LYS A 153 19.39 38.28 30.62
CA LYS A 153 20.68 38.04 29.97
C LYS A 153 21.84 38.37 30.91
N GLU A 154 21.58 39.26 31.85
CA GLU A 154 22.47 39.70 32.91
C GLU A 154 22.83 38.54 33.83
N ASP A 155 21.83 37.81 34.34
CA ASP A 155 22.04 36.68 35.26
C ASP A 155 22.85 35.54 34.60
N VAL A 156 22.56 35.24 33.33
CA VAL A 156 23.31 34.24 32.56
C VAL A 156 24.75 34.70 32.32
N LYS A 157 24.95 35.98 32.01
CA LYS A 157 26.28 36.55 31.80
C LYS A 157 27.12 36.52 33.07
N GLU A 158 26.53 36.89 34.21
CA GLU A 158 27.20 36.88 35.51
C GLU A 158 27.58 35.45 35.93
N TYR A 159 26.70 34.47 35.69
CA TYR A 159 26.99 33.06 35.90
C TYR A 159 28.17 32.58 35.04
N VAL A 160 28.18 32.89 33.74
CA VAL A 160 29.29 32.51 32.83
C VAL A 160 30.60 33.17 33.24
N VAL A 161 30.58 34.45 33.63
CA VAL A 161 31.77 35.16 34.13
C VAL A 161 32.31 34.49 35.40
N THR A 162 31.43 34.15 36.34
CA THR A 162 31.80 33.45 37.58
C THR A 162 32.39 32.07 37.27
N LEU A 163 31.78 31.32 36.35
CA LEU A 163 32.26 30.01 35.93
C LEU A 163 33.65 30.10 35.27
N ILE A 164 33.87 31.10 34.41
CA ILE A 164 35.19 31.37 33.80
C ILE A 164 36.21 31.71 34.88
N ALA A 165 35.84 32.50 35.90
CA ALA A 165 36.74 32.84 37.00
C ALA A 165 37.14 31.60 37.81
N VAL A 166 36.18 30.73 38.15
CA VAL A 166 36.45 29.45 38.82
C VAL A 166 37.34 28.55 37.98
N LEU A 167 37.06 28.40 36.68
CA LEU A 167 37.89 27.62 35.76
C LEU A 167 39.34 28.11 35.71
N ARG A 168 39.53 29.44 35.58
CA ARG A 168 40.87 30.04 35.56
C ARG A 168 41.61 29.84 36.88
N LEU A 169 40.90 29.95 38.01
CA LEU A 169 41.47 29.69 39.33
C LEU A 169 41.90 28.23 39.47
N THR A 170 41.04 27.28 39.09
CA THR A 170 41.35 25.84 39.14
C THR A 170 42.54 25.51 38.23
N GLN A 171 42.59 26.06 37.02
CA GLN A 171 43.74 25.90 36.11
C GLN A 171 45.04 26.45 36.72
N TYR A 172 44.98 27.61 37.36
CA TYR A 172 46.14 28.20 38.03
C TYR A 172 46.61 27.36 39.22
N LEU A 173 45.68 26.85 40.05
CA LEU A 173 46.01 25.97 41.16
C LEU A 173 46.64 24.65 40.70
N ASN A 174 46.12 24.06 39.62
CA ASN A 174 46.71 22.87 39.01
C ASN A 174 48.13 23.15 38.48
N PHE A 175 48.33 24.27 37.78
CA PHE A 175 49.66 24.68 37.32
C PHE A 175 50.68 24.82 38.46
N LEU A 176 50.27 25.40 39.60
CA LEU A 176 51.12 25.49 40.78
C LEU A 176 51.41 24.11 41.41
N ASN A 177 50.42 23.21 41.38
CA ASN A 177 50.59 21.86 41.89
C ASN A 177 51.59 21.07 41.03
N ASP A 178 51.46 21.11 39.70
CA ASP A 178 52.38 20.45 38.76
C ASP A 178 53.82 20.96 38.95
N LYS A 179 54.00 22.28 39.12
CA LYS A 179 55.32 22.86 39.42
C LYS A 179 55.94 22.36 40.72
N ARG A 180 55.13 22.16 41.78
CA ARG A 180 55.64 21.60 43.05
C ARG A 180 56.02 20.13 42.93
N GLN A 181 55.30 19.33 42.14
CA GLN A 181 55.62 17.92 41.93
C GLN A 181 56.95 17.73 41.19
N HIS A 182 57.29 18.63 40.27
CA HIS A 182 58.60 18.60 39.58
C HIS A 182 59.78 18.98 40.48
N GLN A 183 59.58 19.80 41.51
CA GLN A 183 60.64 20.20 42.45
C GLN A 183 60.87 19.18 43.57
N ALA A 184 59.88 18.34 43.89
CA ALA A 184 59.97 17.34 44.95
C ALA A 184 60.52 15.97 44.48
N GLY A 185 60.78 15.80 43.19
CA GLY A 185 61.31 14.57 42.60
C GLY A 185 62.81 14.63 42.26
N GLU A 186 63.51 15.68 42.67
CA GLU A 186 64.92 15.95 42.32
C GLU A 186 65.87 15.97 43.54
N ASP A 187 65.41 15.50 44.70
CA ASP A 187 66.23 15.24 45.92
C ASP A 187 66.52 13.74 46.11
#